data_AF-A0A382L998-F1
#
_entry.id   AF-A0A382L998-F1
#
_cell.length_a   1.000
_cell.length_b   1.000
_cell.length_c   1.000
_cell.angle_alpha   90.00
_cell.angle_beta   90.00
_cell.angle_gamma   90.00
#
_symmetry.space_group_name_H-M   'P 1'
#
loop_
_entity.id
_entity.type
_entity.pdbx_description
1 polymer ?
#
loop_
_entity_poly.entity_id
_entity_poly.type
_entity_poly.pdbx_seq_one_letter_code
_entity_poly.pdbx_strand_id
1 'polypeptide(L)'
;MGRGILHCAGSVRRNELVGVLMIEPKIPSSVNTAGDLIEWVAGRLDNSGVFFGHGTDNSRDEAAALVYHVMKLEHHTGNRDYGVRASPNDLKDIQTVLDRRICKRIPMPYLLHEAWFAGRRFYVDQRVLIPRSPLAELIDAGFEPWLASKGIGKALELGTGSGCIAVACALALPRWKIVATDISEPALDVARINVDRYGLSARIQLLKADMFVGVSGRFDLIVSNPPYVPAAKADSLPAEYRHEPSVGLYSGEDGLASA
;
A
#
# COMPACT_ATOMS: atom_id res chain seq x y z
N MET A 1 3.73 -38.08 1.67
CA MET A 1 3.00 -36.98 1.00
C MET A 1 1.97 -36.46 1.98
N GLY A 2 2.22 -35.28 2.56
CA GLY A 2 1.30 -34.63 3.49
C GLY A 2 1.84 -33.22 3.75
N ARG A 3 1.18 -32.20 3.19
CA ARG A 3 1.53 -30.79 3.40
C ARG A 3 0.95 -30.39 4.76
N GLY A 4 1.81 -30.07 5.73
CA GLY A 4 1.40 -29.52 7.01
C GLY A 4 1.07 -28.03 6.85
N ILE A 5 -0.20 -27.67 7.03
CA ILE A 5 -0.65 -26.28 7.13
C ILE A 5 -0.39 -25.85 8.58
N LEU A 6 0.52 -24.88 8.78
CA LEU A 6 0.78 -24.31 10.11
C LEU A 6 -0.34 -23.32 10.49
N HIS A 7 -1.17 -23.72 11.46
CA HIS A 7 -2.07 -22.82 12.18
C HIS A 7 -1.31 -22.15 13.34
N CYS A 8 -1.27 -20.82 13.38
CA CYS A 8 -0.99 -20.09 14.62
C CYS A 8 -2.23 -20.19 15.54
N ALA A 9 -2.16 -21.06 16.55
CA ALA A 9 -3.22 -21.19 17.55
C ALA A 9 -3.05 -20.19 18.68
N GLY A 10 -4.13 -19.48 19.01
CA GLY A 10 -4.27 -18.68 20.22
C GLY A 10 -4.68 -19.52 21.43
N SER A 11 -4.22 -19.06 22.60
CA SER A 11 -4.64 -19.41 23.97
C SER A 11 -4.41 -20.86 24.43
N VAL A 12 -3.27 -21.10 25.10
CA VAL A 12 -3.07 -22.27 25.97
C VAL A 12 -2.55 -21.84 27.34
N ARG A 13 -3.09 -22.53 28.35
CA ARG A 13 -2.98 -22.32 29.80
C ARG A 13 -1.54 -22.39 30.32
N ARG A 14 -1.29 -21.66 31.41
CA ARG A 14 -0.03 -21.60 32.16
C ARG A 14 0.34 -22.99 32.73
N ASN A 15 1.19 -23.73 32.02
CA ASN A 15 2.21 -24.68 32.50
C ASN A 15 2.41 -25.76 31.43
N GLU A 16 3.19 -25.46 30.39
CA GLU A 16 3.89 -26.40 29.48
C GLU A 16 4.41 -25.63 28.24
N LEU A 17 5.49 -24.84 28.37
CA LEU A 17 6.14 -24.21 27.21
C LEU A 17 7.66 -24.12 27.41
N VAL A 18 8.31 -25.29 27.41
CA VAL A 18 9.72 -25.41 27.04
C VAL A 18 9.73 -26.29 25.79
N GLY A 19 9.62 -25.67 24.61
CA GLY A 19 9.59 -26.40 23.35
C GLY A 19 9.14 -25.57 22.16
N VAL A 20 10.09 -25.27 21.28
CA VAL A 20 9.94 -24.74 19.92
C VAL A 20 9.70 -23.22 19.78
N LEU A 21 10.75 -22.44 20.06
CA LEU A 21 11.03 -21.26 19.24
C LEU A 21 11.35 -21.79 17.83
N MET A 22 10.38 -21.81 16.91
CA MET A 22 10.65 -22.07 15.49
C MET A 22 11.51 -20.91 15.00
N ILE A 23 12.84 -21.08 15.02
CA ILE A 23 13.75 -20.15 14.35
C ILE A 23 13.50 -20.36 12.85
N GLU A 24 12.64 -19.51 12.29
CA GLU A 24 12.51 -19.23 10.86
C GLU A 24 13.92 -19.31 10.21
N PRO A 25 14.15 -20.17 9.20
CA PRO A 25 15.51 -20.42 8.73
C PRO A 25 16.18 -19.12 8.28
N LYS A 26 17.41 -18.89 8.74
CA LYS A 26 18.21 -17.73 8.29
C LYS A 26 18.50 -17.84 6.80
N ILE A 27 18.66 -16.70 6.12
CA ILE A 27 19.12 -16.65 4.73
C ILE A 27 20.41 -17.50 4.59
N PRO A 28 20.44 -18.52 3.71
CA PRO A 28 21.62 -19.34 3.47
C PRO A 28 22.78 -18.52 2.90
N SER A 29 24.03 -18.86 3.22
CA SER A 29 25.22 -18.16 2.69
C SER A 29 25.34 -18.21 1.16
N SER A 30 24.73 -19.20 0.52
CA SER A 30 24.66 -19.32 -0.94
C SER A 30 23.73 -18.29 -1.58
N VAL A 31 22.76 -17.73 -0.83
CA VAL A 31 21.82 -16.71 -1.29
C VAL A 31 22.45 -15.34 -1.05
N ASN A 32 22.95 -14.69 -2.09
CA ASN A 32 23.70 -13.44 -1.94
C ASN A 32 23.50 -12.41 -3.06
N THR A 33 22.74 -12.73 -4.11
CA THR A 33 22.33 -11.75 -5.13
C THR A 33 20.88 -11.34 -4.94
N ALA A 34 20.48 -10.21 -5.53
CA ALA A 34 19.08 -9.75 -5.52
C ALA A 34 18.14 -10.82 -6.10
N GLY A 35 18.53 -11.49 -7.19
CA GLY A 35 17.76 -12.58 -7.78
C GLY A 35 17.61 -13.77 -6.82
N ASP A 36 18.69 -14.22 -6.19
CA ASP A 36 18.63 -15.31 -5.21
C ASP A 36 17.72 -14.96 -4.03
N LEU A 37 17.81 -13.72 -3.56
CA LEU A 37 17.02 -13.23 -2.43
C LEU A 37 15.54 -13.17 -2.79
N ILE A 38 15.17 -12.73 -3.99
CA ILE A 38 13.78 -12.70 -4.45
C ILE A 38 13.18 -14.11 -4.42
N GLU A 39 13.86 -15.08 -5.03
CA GLU A 39 13.34 -16.45 -5.09
C GLU A 39 13.28 -17.08 -3.69
N TRP A 40 14.28 -16.81 -2.83
CA TRP A 40 14.29 -17.30 -1.46
C TRP A 40 13.16 -16.69 -0.61
N VAL A 41 13.00 -15.36 -0.66
CA VAL A 41 11.92 -14.65 0.05
C VAL A 41 10.55 -15.10 -0.46
N ALA A 42 10.36 -15.23 -1.77
CA ALA A 42 9.11 -15.69 -2.36
C ALA A 42 8.73 -17.09 -1.84
N GLY A 43 9.68 -18.03 -1.85
CA GLY A 43 9.46 -19.37 -1.30
C GLY A 43 9.12 -19.36 0.19
N ARG A 44 9.63 -18.40 0.97
CA ARG A 44 9.27 -18.23 2.38
C ARG A 44 7.87 -17.69 2.57
N LEU A 45 7.47 -16.71 1.76
CA LEU A 45 6.11 -16.18 1.77
C LEU A 45 5.11 -17.27 1.39
N ASP A 46 5.34 -18.04 0.32
CA ASP A 46 4.47 -19.13 -0.13
C ASP A 46 4.25 -20.20 0.95
N ASN A 47 5.31 -20.56 1.69
CA ASN A 47 5.25 -21.58 2.73
C ASN A 47 4.66 -21.07 4.07
N SER A 48 4.36 -19.77 4.17
CA SER A 48 3.86 -19.15 5.40
C SER A 48 2.34 -18.92 5.42
N GLY A 49 1.67 -19.11 4.29
CA GLY A 49 0.23 -18.88 4.16
C GLY A 49 -0.20 -17.42 4.36
N VAL A 50 0.68 -16.46 4.05
CA VAL A 50 0.31 -15.04 4.01
C VAL A 50 -0.63 -14.77 2.84
N PHE A 51 -1.43 -13.71 2.96
CA PHE A 51 -2.31 -13.26 1.89
C PHE A 51 -1.68 -12.10 1.10
N PHE A 52 -1.83 -12.10 -0.22
CA PHE A 52 -1.40 -11.05 -1.16
C PHE A 52 -2.63 -10.28 -1.67
N GLY A 53 -2.54 -8.96 -1.79
CA GLY A 53 -3.69 -8.10 -2.13
C GLY A 53 -3.55 -6.63 -1.71
N HIS A 54 -2.34 -6.25 -1.27
CA HIS A 54 -2.00 -4.91 -0.80
C HIS A 54 -0.99 -4.25 -1.76
N GLY A 55 -1.22 -4.37 -3.06
CA GLY A 55 -0.35 -3.82 -4.11
C GLY A 55 0.37 -4.88 -4.95
N THR A 56 0.49 -6.10 -4.45
CA THR A 56 0.93 -7.29 -5.20
C THR A 56 -0.05 -8.43 -4.95
N ASP A 57 -0.15 -9.37 -5.89
CA ASP A 57 -1.05 -10.52 -5.83
C ASP A 57 -0.30 -11.87 -5.73
N ASN A 58 1.02 -11.84 -5.72
CA ASN A 58 1.87 -13.02 -5.64
C ASN A 58 3.14 -12.77 -4.80
N SER A 59 3.73 -13.87 -4.33
CA SER A 59 4.91 -13.88 -3.46
C SER A 59 6.16 -13.32 -4.12
N ARG A 60 6.33 -13.56 -5.42
CA ARG A 60 7.51 -13.14 -6.16
C ARG A 60 7.59 -11.63 -6.33
N ASP A 61 6.47 -10.99 -6.66
CA ASP A 61 6.42 -9.53 -6.78
C ASP A 61 6.52 -8.85 -5.41
N GLU A 62 5.93 -9.41 -4.36
CA GLU A 62 6.10 -8.88 -2.99
C GLU A 62 7.56 -9.05 -2.51
N ALA A 63 8.20 -10.17 -2.84
CA ALA A 63 9.62 -10.41 -2.58
C ALA A 63 10.51 -9.42 -3.34
N ALA A 64 10.22 -9.17 -4.62
CA ALA A 64 10.90 -8.16 -5.42
C ALA A 64 10.77 -6.77 -4.80
N ALA A 65 9.56 -6.39 -4.35
CA ALA A 65 9.35 -5.12 -3.65
C ALA A 65 10.22 -5.00 -2.39
N LEU A 66 10.28 -6.03 -1.54
CA LEU A 66 11.13 -6.05 -0.35
C LEU A 66 12.62 -5.91 -0.71
N VAL A 67 13.12 -6.78 -1.60
CA VAL A 67 14.54 -6.85 -1.93
C VAL A 67 15.00 -5.53 -2.59
N TYR A 68 14.23 -5.01 -3.54
CA TYR A 68 14.56 -3.77 -4.23
C TYR A 68 14.52 -2.57 -3.29
N HIS A 69 13.55 -2.53 -2.38
CA HIS A 69 13.46 -1.47 -1.39
C HIS A 69 14.69 -1.46 -0.46
N VAL A 70 15.03 -2.60 0.15
CA VAL A 70 16.15 -2.69 1.09
C VAL A 70 17.48 -2.40 0.41
N MET A 71 17.71 -3.03 -0.76
CA MET A 71 18.96 -2.87 -1.52
C MET A 71 19.04 -1.54 -2.29
N LYS A 72 17.99 -0.71 -2.23
CA LYS A 72 17.88 0.58 -2.95
C LYS A 72 18.08 0.42 -4.46
N LEU A 73 17.49 -0.64 -5.01
CA LEU A 73 17.45 -0.90 -6.44
C LEU A 73 16.27 -0.20 -7.09
N GLU A 74 16.43 0.11 -8.37
CA GLU A 74 15.45 0.84 -9.13
C GLU A 74 14.51 -0.11 -9.88
N HIS A 75 13.20 -0.04 -9.66
CA HIS A 75 12.26 -1.00 -10.27
C HIS A 75 12.29 -1.01 -11.81
N HIS A 76 12.66 0.10 -12.44
CA HIS A 76 12.74 0.20 -13.91
C HIS A 76 13.95 -0.54 -14.52
N THR A 77 14.91 -0.99 -13.70
CA THR A 77 16.02 -1.83 -14.19
C THR A 77 15.55 -3.26 -14.43
N GLY A 78 14.49 -3.70 -13.75
CA GLY A 78 13.93 -5.04 -13.85
C GLY A 78 15.00 -6.10 -13.58
N ASN A 79 14.97 -7.21 -14.32
CA ASN A 79 15.89 -8.31 -14.09
C ASN A 79 17.39 -7.99 -14.31
N ARG A 80 17.75 -6.80 -14.80
CA ARG A 80 19.15 -6.39 -14.97
C ARG A 80 19.92 -6.33 -13.65
N ASP A 81 19.24 -5.98 -12.56
CA ASP A 81 19.89 -5.86 -11.23
C ASP A 81 19.88 -7.18 -10.44
N TYR A 82 19.38 -8.29 -11.01
CA TYR A 82 19.30 -9.56 -10.29
C TYR A 82 20.68 -10.10 -9.87
N GLY A 83 21.74 -9.76 -10.60
CA GLY A 83 23.10 -10.14 -10.25
C GLY A 83 23.77 -9.27 -9.16
N VAL A 84 23.11 -8.18 -8.71
CA VAL A 84 23.67 -7.29 -7.69
C VAL A 84 23.78 -8.04 -6.36
N ARG A 85 24.95 -7.99 -5.73
CA ARG A 85 25.22 -8.66 -4.46
C ARG A 85 24.72 -7.84 -3.28
N ALA A 86 24.01 -8.49 -2.36
CA ALA A 86 23.56 -7.89 -1.12
C ALA A 86 24.70 -7.75 -0.11
N SER A 87 24.72 -6.63 0.61
CA SER A 87 25.59 -6.45 1.76
C SER A 87 25.08 -7.23 2.98
N PRO A 88 25.92 -7.45 4.01
CA PRO A 88 25.46 -8.06 5.26
C PRO A 88 24.32 -7.31 5.95
N ASN A 89 24.25 -5.99 5.78
CA ASN A 89 23.14 -5.18 6.32
C ASN A 89 21.85 -5.43 5.53
N ASP A 90 21.92 -5.50 4.20
CA ASP A 90 20.75 -5.81 3.37
C ASP A 90 20.14 -7.17 3.75
N LEU A 91 20.98 -8.19 3.93
CA LEU A 91 20.54 -9.52 4.37
C LEU A 91 19.81 -9.46 5.72
N LYS A 92 20.35 -8.70 6.67
CA LYS A 92 19.77 -8.52 8.01
C LYS A 92 18.42 -7.79 7.95
N ASP A 93 18.34 -6.74 7.15
CA ASP A 93 17.14 -5.91 7.03
C ASP A 93 16.03 -6.66 6.28
N ILE A 94 16.37 -7.39 5.20
CA ILE A 94 15.44 -8.29 4.49
C ILE A 94 14.87 -9.34 5.44
N GLN A 95 15.72 -10.03 6.20
CA GLN A 95 15.27 -11.02 7.18
C GLN A 95 14.34 -10.39 8.22
N THR A 96 14.70 -9.22 8.74
CA THR A 96 13.91 -8.52 9.77
C THR A 96 12.52 -8.15 9.26
N VAL A 97 12.42 -7.66 8.02
CA VAL A 97 11.12 -7.32 7.41
C VAL A 97 10.32 -8.58 7.11
N LEU A 98 10.96 -9.63 6.56
CA LEU A 98 10.30 -10.89 6.25
C LEU A 98 9.71 -11.57 7.51
N ASP A 99 10.47 -11.61 8.61
CA ASP A 99 10.00 -12.19 9.87
C ASP A 99 8.76 -11.42 10.39
N ARG A 100 8.77 -10.08 10.29
CA ARG A 100 7.60 -9.27 10.66
C ARG A 100 6.41 -9.54 9.75
N ARG A 101 6.64 -9.66 8.44
CA ARG A 101 5.61 -9.95 7.44
C ARG A 101 4.91 -11.27 7.72
N ILE A 102 5.68 -12.32 8.00
CA ILE A 102 5.20 -13.67 8.25
C ILE A 102 4.52 -13.76 9.63
N CYS A 103 5.22 -13.38 10.70
CA CYS A 103 4.73 -13.60 12.05
C CYS A 103 3.56 -12.67 12.43
N LYS A 104 3.57 -11.43 11.95
CA LYS A 104 2.57 -10.42 12.32
C LYS A 104 1.50 -10.19 11.25
N ARG A 105 1.66 -10.79 10.07
CA ARG A 105 0.75 -10.60 8.93
C ARG A 105 0.58 -9.12 8.56
N ILE A 106 1.61 -8.29 8.77
CA ILE A 106 1.57 -6.87 8.42
C ILE A 106 1.78 -6.75 6.91
N PRO A 107 0.92 -6.05 6.14
CA PRO A 107 1.12 -5.82 4.72
C PRO A 107 2.51 -5.27 4.40
N MET A 108 3.13 -5.78 3.33
CA MET A 108 4.48 -5.37 2.93
C MET A 108 4.63 -3.84 2.76
N PRO A 109 3.66 -3.11 2.13
CA PRO A 109 3.77 -1.65 2.01
C PRO A 109 3.90 -0.90 3.33
N TYR A 110 3.28 -1.40 4.41
CA TYR A 110 3.41 -0.78 5.72
C TYR A 110 4.75 -1.09 6.40
N LEU A 111 5.37 -2.23 6.07
CA LEU A 111 6.71 -2.55 6.56
C LEU A 111 7.79 -1.73 5.83
N LEU A 112 7.57 -1.44 4.55
CA LEU A 112 8.46 -0.65 3.69
C LEU A 112 8.13 0.85 3.69
N HIS A 113 7.02 1.25 4.30
CA HIS A 113 6.46 2.59 4.23
C HIS A 113 6.29 3.11 2.79
N GLU A 114 5.84 2.23 1.91
CA GLU A 114 5.85 2.46 0.47
C GLU A 114 4.82 1.64 -0.29
N ALA A 115 4.05 2.32 -1.15
CA ALA A 115 3.16 1.70 -2.12
C ALA A 115 3.30 2.36 -3.50
N TRP A 116 2.87 1.64 -4.54
CA TRP A 116 2.85 2.14 -5.91
C TRP A 116 1.42 2.47 -6.37
N PHE A 117 1.27 3.59 -7.07
CA PHE A 117 0.02 3.98 -7.72
C PHE A 117 0.33 4.84 -8.95
N ALA A 118 -0.34 4.60 -10.08
CA ALA A 118 -0.12 5.32 -11.35
C ALA A 118 1.38 5.48 -11.71
N GLY A 119 2.15 4.39 -11.61
CA GLY A 119 3.59 4.37 -11.90
C GLY A 119 4.47 5.17 -10.92
N ARG A 120 3.95 5.54 -9.74
CA ARG A 120 4.62 6.44 -8.78
C ARG A 120 4.64 5.86 -7.37
N ARG A 121 5.66 6.23 -6.59
CA ARG A 121 5.88 5.78 -5.20
C ARG A 121 5.26 6.72 -4.18
N PHE A 122 4.49 6.18 -3.26
CA PHE A 122 3.84 6.92 -2.19
C PHE A 122 4.25 6.37 -0.83
N TYR A 123 4.53 7.27 0.10
CA TYR A 123 4.65 6.92 1.51
C TYR A 123 3.28 6.48 2.03
N VAL A 124 3.25 5.36 2.74
CA VAL A 124 2.04 4.84 3.39
C VAL A 124 2.39 4.26 4.76
N ASP A 125 1.42 4.31 5.66
CA ASP A 125 1.44 3.58 6.93
C ASP A 125 0.00 3.27 7.37
N GLN A 126 -0.18 2.68 8.55
CA GLN A 126 -1.47 2.18 9.04
C GLN A 126 -2.55 3.28 9.19
N ARG A 127 -2.20 4.56 9.04
CA ARG A 127 -3.17 5.67 9.05
C ARG A 127 -3.99 5.76 7.77
N VAL A 128 -3.56 5.14 6.67
CA VAL A 128 -4.19 5.23 5.35
C VAL A 128 -4.36 3.88 4.69
N LEU A 129 -5.39 3.74 3.86
CA LEU A 129 -5.57 2.56 3.00
C LEU A 129 -4.39 2.45 2.02
N ILE A 130 -3.91 1.23 1.78
CA ILE A 130 -2.89 0.99 0.75
C ILE A 130 -3.49 1.26 -0.64
N PRO A 131 -2.85 2.14 -1.46
CA PRO A 131 -3.34 2.49 -2.79
C PRO A 131 -3.59 1.27 -3.68
N ARG A 132 -4.84 1.16 -4.16
CA ARG A 132 -5.25 0.15 -5.15
C ARG A 132 -6.44 0.61 -6.00
N SER A 133 -6.55 1.93 -6.21
CA SER A 133 -7.67 2.51 -6.95
C SER A 133 -7.60 2.13 -8.44
N PRO A 134 -8.74 1.79 -9.08
CA PRO A 134 -8.78 1.55 -10.53
C PRO A 134 -8.63 2.82 -11.36
N LEU A 135 -8.55 3.99 -10.73
CA LEU A 135 -8.52 5.29 -11.42
C LEU A 135 -7.17 5.63 -12.05
N ALA A 136 -6.12 4.83 -11.84
CA ALA A 136 -4.78 5.12 -12.35
C ALA A 136 -4.76 5.36 -13.87
N GLU A 137 -5.35 4.45 -14.65
CA GLU A 137 -5.39 4.56 -16.12
C GLU A 137 -6.21 5.77 -16.58
N LEU A 138 -7.33 6.06 -15.91
CA LEU A 138 -8.18 7.20 -16.22
C LEU A 138 -7.46 8.54 -15.94
N ILE A 139 -6.69 8.59 -14.84
CA ILE A 139 -5.87 9.75 -14.48
C ILE A 139 -4.73 9.93 -15.50
N ASP A 140 -4.04 8.86 -15.86
CA ASP A 140 -2.95 8.90 -16.84
C ASP A 140 -3.44 9.33 -18.24
N ALA A 141 -4.67 8.97 -18.60
CA ALA A 141 -5.35 9.45 -19.80
C ALA A 141 -5.87 10.90 -19.68
N GLY A 142 -5.61 11.60 -18.57
CA GLY A 142 -6.05 12.99 -18.37
C GLY A 142 -7.56 13.16 -18.29
N PHE A 143 -8.31 12.10 -18.00
CA PHE A 143 -9.79 12.05 -18.05
C PHE A 143 -10.34 12.44 -19.44
N GLU A 144 -9.67 12.02 -20.51
CA GLU A 144 -10.19 12.15 -21.88
C GLU A 144 -11.42 11.24 -22.12
N PRO A 145 -12.42 11.67 -22.92
CA PRO A 145 -12.50 12.94 -23.64
C PRO A 145 -13.13 14.10 -22.84
N TRP A 146 -13.50 13.86 -21.57
CA TRP A 146 -14.32 14.78 -20.79
C TRP A 146 -13.63 16.12 -20.50
N LEU A 147 -12.30 16.12 -20.38
CA LEU A 147 -11.51 17.31 -20.06
C LEU A 147 -10.75 17.91 -21.27
N ALA A 148 -10.91 17.36 -22.48
CA ALA A 148 -10.14 17.73 -23.68
C ALA A 148 -10.08 19.24 -23.97
N SER A 149 -11.19 19.94 -23.73
CA SER A 149 -11.33 21.38 -24.01
C SER A 149 -10.87 22.28 -22.84
N LYS A 150 -10.53 21.71 -21.68
CA LYS A 150 -10.23 22.46 -20.47
C LYS A 150 -8.73 22.62 -20.27
N GLY A 151 -8.23 23.83 -20.52
CA GLY A 151 -6.83 24.16 -20.29
C GLY A 151 -6.43 24.31 -18.82
N ILE A 152 -7.31 24.91 -18.00
CA ILE A 152 -7.14 25.15 -16.56
C ILE A 152 -8.44 24.71 -15.88
N GLY A 153 -8.36 24.13 -14.69
CA GLY A 153 -9.53 23.69 -13.94
C GLY A 153 -9.27 23.50 -12.45
N LYS A 154 -10.34 23.20 -11.73
CA LYS A 154 -10.29 22.85 -10.31
C LYS A 154 -10.88 21.46 -10.09
N ALA A 155 -10.14 20.58 -9.43
CA ALA A 155 -10.64 19.27 -9.03
C ALA A 155 -10.87 19.18 -7.53
N LEU A 156 -11.86 18.39 -7.13
CA LEU A 156 -12.09 17.96 -5.75
C LEU A 156 -11.83 16.45 -5.67
N GLU A 157 -11.00 16.02 -4.73
CA GLU A 157 -10.93 14.62 -4.32
C GLU A 157 -11.61 14.45 -2.96
N LEU A 158 -12.53 13.48 -2.86
CA LEU A 158 -13.16 13.09 -1.59
C LEU A 158 -12.56 11.79 -1.06
N GLY A 159 -12.12 11.79 0.20
CA GLY A 159 -11.51 10.63 0.86
C GLY A 159 -10.11 10.35 0.36
N THR A 160 -9.22 11.36 0.44
CA THR A 160 -7.91 11.33 -0.21
C THR A 160 -6.93 10.32 0.37
N GLY A 161 -7.12 9.90 1.63
CA GLY A 161 -6.27 8.92 2.30
C GLY A 161 -4.79 9.34 2.24
N SER A 162 -3.99 8.60 1.46
CA SER A 162 -2.56 8.87 1.28
C SER A 162 -2.25 10.04 0.34
N GLY A 163 -3.25 10.67 -0.28
CA GLY A 163 -3.05 11.72 -1.28
C GLY A 163 -2.66 11.20 -2.67
N CYS A 164 -2.64 9.88 -2.89
CA CYS A 164 -2.09 9.30 -4.12
C CYS A 164 -2.87 9.71 -5.38
N ILE A 165 -4.20 9.77 -5.33
CA ILE A 165 -5.03 10.23 -6.45
C ILE A 165 -4.88 11.74 -6.64
N ALA A 166 -4.95 12.58 -5.60
CA ALA A 166 -4.70 14.02 -5.72
C ALA A 166 -3.36 14.35 -6.38
N VAL A 167 -2.30 13.66 -5.95
CA VAL A 167 -0.95 13.81 -6.53
C VAL A 167 -0.95 13.36 -8.00
N ALA A 168 -1.50 12.19 -8.30
CA ALA A 168 -1.55 11.68 -9.68
C ALA A 168 -2.35 12.63 -10.59
N CYS A 169 -3.52 13.11 -10.14
CA CYS A 169 -4.33 14.11 -10.84
C CYS A 169 -3.56 15.41 -11.08
N ALA A 170 -2.87 15.94 -10.07
CA ALA A 170 -2.07 17.16 -10.24
C ALA A 170 -0.96 16.95 -11.28
N LEU A 171 -0.30 15.78 -11.30
CA LEU A 171 0.76 15.47 -12.26
C LEU A 171 0.23 15.30 -13.68
N ALA A 172 -0.91 14.62 -13.86
CA ALA A 172 -1.57 14.45 -15.16
C ALA A 172 -2.22 15.74 -15.69
N LEU A 173 -2.61 16.65 -14.79
CA LEU A 173 -3.25 17.94 -15.11
C LEU A 173 -2.38 19.12 -14.60
N PRO A 174 -1.28 19.49 -15.29
CA PRO A 174 -0.27 20.42 -14.77
C PRO A 174 -0.77 21.82 -14.43
N ARG A 175 -1.87 22.27 -15.04
CA ARG A 175 -2.46 23.60 -14.85
C ARG A 175 -3.67 23.60 -13.91
N TRP A 176 -3.97 22.48 -13.27
CA TRP A 176 -5.13 22.35 -12.39
C TRP A 176 -4.76 22.54 -10.92
N LYS A 177 -5.71 23.07 -10.15
CA LYS A 177 -5.66 23.10 -8.68
C LYS A 177 -6.52 21.98 -8.13
N ILE A 178 -6.01 21.26 -7.12
CA ILE A 178 -6.71 20.15 -6.48
C ILE A 178 -7.04 20.57 -5.05
N VAL A 179 -8.29 20.34 -4.64
CA VAL A 179 -8.66 20.30 -3.22
C VAL A 179 -8.86 18.83 -2.90
N ALA A 180 -8.17 18.31 -1.90
CA ALA A 180 -8.29 16.92 -1.50
C ALA A 180 -8.73 16.86 -0.04
N THR A 181 -9.83 16.15 0.21
CA THR A 181 -10.43 16.09 1.53
C THR A 181 -10.35 14.71 2.14
N ASP A 182 -10.27 14.68 3.47
CA ASP A 182 -10.45 13.46 4.24
C ASP A 182 -11.09 13.80 5.59
N ILE A 183 -11.87 12.88 6.15
CA ILE A 183 -12.41 13.02 7.51
C ILE A 183 -11.33 12.79 8.57
N SER A 184 -10.28 12.04 8.21
CA SER A 184 -9.18 11.63 9.08
C SER A 184 -8.01 12.62 9.01
N GLU A 185 -7.79 13.37 10.09
CA GLU A 185 -6.58 14.20 10.25
C GLU A 185 -5.28 13.37 10.12
N PRO A 186 -5.18 12.16 10.73
CA PRO A 186 -4.01 11.30 10.53
C PRO A 186 -3.78 10.88 9.07
N ALA A 187 -4.83 10.74 8.26
CA ALA A 187 -4.69 10.48 6.83
C ALA A 187 -4.14 11.71 6.09
N LEU A 188 -4.64 12.91 6.42
CA LEU A 188 -4.14 14.16 5.85
C LEU A 188 -2.66 14.42 6.17
N ASP A 189 -2.18 13.98 7.34
CA ASP A 189 -0.74 14.00 7.65
C ASP A 189 0.08 13.14 6.68
N VAL A 190 -0.42 11.96 6.31
CA VAL A 190 0.21 11.09 5.32
C VAL A 190 0.11 11.69 3.92
N ALA A 191 -1.06 12.23 3.55
CA ALA A 191 -1.24 12.95 2.29
C ALA A 191 -0.24 14.10 2.15
N ARG A 192 -0.01 14.86 3.22
CA ARG A 192 0.96 15.97 3.24
C ARG A 192 2.38 15.51 2.96
N ILE A 193 2.82 14.39 3.54
CA ILE A 193 4.14 13.79 3.23
C ILE A 193 4.28 13.54 1.72
N ASN A 194 3.25 13.00 1.08
CA ASN A 194 3.27 12.70 -0.34
C ASN A 194 3.17 13.95 -1.21
N VAL A 195 2.29 14.91 -0.87
CA VAL A 195 2.18 16.19 -1.58
C VAL A 195 3.52 16.93 -1.56
N ASP A 196 4.19 16.98 -0.41
CA ASP A 196 5.49 17.63 -0.26
C ASP A 196 6.59 16.86 -1.02
N ARG A 197 6.60 15.52 -0.97
CA ARG A 197 7.52 14.66 -1.73
C ARG A 197 7.52 14.96 -3.23
N TYR A 198 6.36 15.27 -3.79
CA TYR A 198 6.21 15.61 -5.21
C TYR A 198 6.27 17.11 -5.52
N GLY A 199 6.50 17.97 -4.51
CA GLY A 199 6.59 19.42 -4.69
C GLY A 199 5.27 20.07 -5.11
N LEU A 200 4.14 19.54 -4.66
CA LEU A 200 2.81 19.92 -5.13
C LEU A 200 2.01 20.78 -4.13
N SER A 201 2.61 21.22 -3.02
CA SER A 201 1.94 21.94 -1.94
C SER A 201 1.30 23.27 -2.39
N ALA A 202 1.78 23.87 -3.48
CA ALA A 202 1.17 25.07 -4.07
C ALA A 202 -0.07 24.78 -4.95
N ARG A 203 -0.28 23.51 -5.35
CA ARG A 203 -1.36 23.08 -6.25
C ARG A 203 -2.39 22.18 -5.58
N ILE A 204 -2.02 21.51 -4.50
CA ILE A 204 -2.90 20.62 -3.74
C ILE A 204 -3.18 21.26 -2.38
N GLN A 205 -4.45 21.57 -2.13
CA GLN A 205 -4.93 21.98 -0.83
C GLN A 205 -5.52 20.76 -0.11
N LEU A 206 -4.94 20.42 1.04
CA LEU A 206 -5.48 19.40 1.93
C LEU A 206 -6.46 20.04 2.91
N LEU A 207 -7.64 19.44 3.08
CA LEU A 207 -8.69 19.98 3.93
C LEU A 207 -9.39 18.85 4.69
N LYS A 208 -9.52 18.99 6.02
CA LYS A 208 -10.37 18.10 6.79
C LYS A 208 -11.83 18.39 6.49
N ALA A 209 -12.54 17.42 5.94
CA ALA A 209 -13.97 17.51 5.66
C ALA A 209 -14.61 16.13 5.68
N ASP A 210 -15.86 16.11 6.13
CA ASP A 210 -16.76 14.97 5.97
C ASP A 210 -17.50 15.17 4.64
N MET A 211 -17.15 14.37 3.62
CA MET A 211 -17.65 14.52 2.26
C MET A 211 -17.54 15.97 1.75
N PHE A 212 -18.67 16.63 1.51
CA PHE A 212 -18.74 18.02 1.02
C PHE A 212 -18.80 19.07 2.12
N VAL A 213 -18.88 18.68 3.41
CA VAL A 213 -19.05 19.61 4.52
C VAL A 213 -17.85 20.54 4.63
N GLY A 214 -18.10 21.85 4.52
CA GLY A 214 -17.04 22.87 4.53
C GLY A 214 -16.30 23.04 3.20
N VAL A 215 -16.64 22.27 2.16
CA VAL A 215 -16.13 22.45 0.81
C VAL A 215 -16.99 23.48 0.08
N SER A 216 -16.36 24.52 -0.46
CA SER A 216 -17.05 25.60 -1.19
C SER A 216 -16.43 25.86 -2.57
N GLY A 217 -17.27 26.41 -3.46
CA GLY A 217 -16.91 26.76 -4.83
C GLY A 217 -17.33 25.70 -5.86
N ARG A 218 -16.95 25.94 -7.12
CA ARG A 218 -17.24 25.06 -8.25
C ARG A 218 -16.00 24.26 -8.63
N PHE A 219 -16.21 22.99 -8.96
CA PHE A 219 -15.18 22.08 -9.44
C PHE A 219 -15.55 21.60 -10.85
N ASP A 220 -14.55 21.47 -11.70
CA ASP A 220 -14.70 20.92 -13.06
C ASP A 220 -14.63 19.39 -13.05
N LEU A 221 -14.03 18.82 -11.99
CA LEU A 221 -13.86 17.39 -11.77
C LEU A 221 -14.06 17.09 -10.28
N ILE A 222 -14.85 16.07 -9.97
CA ILE A 222 -14.92 15.49 -8.62
C ILE A 222 -14.52 14.02 -8.76
N VAL A 223 -13.53 13.59 -7.99
CA VAL A 223 -13.02 12.22 -7.97
C VAL A 223 -13.12 11.69 -6.55
N SER A 224 -13.45 10.42 -6.42
CA SER A 224 -13.41 9.74 -5.14
C SER A 224 -13.17 8.25 -5.37
N ASN A 225 -12.50 7.62 -4.42
CA ASN A 225 -12.42 6.17 -4.31
C ASN A 225 -12.92 5.80 -2.90
N PRO A 226 -14.24 5.90 -2.66
CA PRO A 226 -14.80 5.70 -1.33
C PRO A 226 -14.66 4.23 -0.91
N PRO A 227 -14.77 3.92 0.40
CA PRO A 227 -14.86 2.53 0.84
C PRO A 227 -16.06 1.84 0.19
N TYR A 228 -15.91 0.56 -0.14
CA TYR A 228 -16.96 -0.23 -0.82
C TYR A 228 -17.07 -1.66 -0.29
N VAL A 229 -16.33 -2.02 0.76
CA VAL A 229 -16.42 -3.37 1.34
C VAL A 229 -17.57 -3.39 2.34
N PRO A 230 -18.57 -4.28 2.19
CA PRO A 230 -19.64 -4.42 3.19
C PRO A 230 -19.06 -4.72 4.57
N ALA A 231 -19.54 -4.04 5.62
CA ALA A 231 -19.04 -4.25 6.98
C ALA A 231 -19.22 -5.70 7.45
N ALA A 232 -20.27 -6.39 7.00
CA ALA A 232 -20.52 -7.80 7.28
C ALA A 232 -19.42 -8.76 6.78
N LYS A 233 -18.56 -8.30 5.85
CA LYS A 233 -17.44 -9.11 5.34
C LYS A 233 -16.17 -8.97 6.17
N ALA A 234 -16.11 -8.06 7.15
CA ALA A 234 -14.90 -7.78 7.94
C ALA A 234 -14.26 -9.06 8.52
N ASP A 235 -15.06 -9.96 9.09
CA ASP A 235 -14.57 -11.19 9.72
C ASP A 235 -14.07 -12.24 8.73
N SER A 236 -14.48 -12.15 7.46
CA SER A 236 -14.07 -13.07 6.40
C SER A 236 -12.81 -12.62 5.66
N LEU A 237 -12.34 -11.39 5.90
CA LEU A 237 -11.12 -10.90 5.29
C LEU A 237 -9.87 -11.54 5.91
N PRO A 238 -8.82 -11.80 5.10
CA PRO A 238 -7.51 -12.22 5.58
C PRO A 238 -6.96 -11.30 6.68
N ALA A 239 -6.12 -11.87 7.56
CA ALA A 239 -5.58 -11.17 8.73
C ALA A 239 -4.84 -9.87 8.37
N GLU A 240 -4.21 -9.82 7.20
CA GLU A 240 -3.52 -8.67 6.64
C GLU A 240 -4.41 -7.42 6.55
N TYR A 241 -5.70 -7.56 6.16
CA TYR A 241 -6.63 -6.44 6.03
C TYR A 241 -7.00 -5.79 7.37
N ARG A 242 -6.77 -6.48 8.49
CA ARG A 242 -7.03 -5.94 9.84
C ARG A 242 -6.04 -4.85 10.23
N HIS A 243 -4.94 -4.70 9.49
CA HIS A 243 -3.96 -3.63 9.68
C HIS A 243 -4.34 -2.33 8.98
N GLU A 244 -5.33 -2.36 8.09
CA GLU A 244 -5.79 -1.19 7.35
C GLU A 244 -6.89 -0.44 8.13
N PRO A 245 -6.99 0.90 7.97
CA PRO A 245 -7.98 1.68 8.69
C PRO A 245 -9.40 1.30 8.24
N SER A 246 -10.26 0.94 9.20
CA SER A 246 -11.64 0.52 8.94
C SER A 246 -12.45 1.56 8.17
N VAL A 247 -12.26 2.85 8.46
CA VAL A 247 -12.93 3.98 7.78
C VAL A 247 -12.61 4.05 6.28
N GLY A 248 -11.45 3.57 5.85
CA GLY A 248 -11.07 3.53 4.43
C GLY A 248 -11.45 2.23 3.73
N LEU A 249 -11.91 1.22 4.47
CA LEU A 249 -12.18 -0.11 3.93
C LEU A 249 -13.68 -0.42 3.86
N TYR A 250 -14.42 -0.16 4.94
CA TYR A 250 -15.80 -0.61 5.09
C TYR A 250 -16.84 0.46 4.79
N SER A 251 -17.94 0.05 4.14
CA SER A 251 -19.09 0.89 3.79
C SER A 251 -20.39 0.13 4.04
N GLY A 252 -21.20 0.64 4.98
CA GLY A 252 -22.57 0.16 5.24
C GLY A 252 -22.76 -1.36 5.38
N GLU A 253 -24.02 -1.78 5.26
CA GLU A 253 -24.38 -3.21 5.23
C GLU A 253 -24.14 -3.84 3.86
N ASP A 254 -24.25 -3.06 2.77
CA ASP A 254 -24.21 -3.52 1.38
C ASP A 254 -22.97 -3.06 0.60
N GLY A 255 -22.09 -2.24 1.18
CA GLY A 255 -20.94 -1.67 0.48
C GLY A 255 -21.25 -0.42 -0.35
N LEU A 256 -22.47 0.12 -0.27
CA LEU A 256 -22.93 1.26 -1.09
C LEU A 256 -23.21 2.52 -0.27
N ALA A 257 -23.29 2.41 1.06
CA ALA A 257 -23.44 3.57 1.93
C ALA A 257 -22.09 4.29 2.08
N SER A 258 -21.84 5.29 1.24
CA SER A 258 -20.75 6.25 1.48
C SER A 258 -21.20 7.18 2.61
N ALA A 259 -20.59 7.05 3.79
CA ALA A 259 -20.71 8.02 4.88
C ALA A 259 -19.71 9.14 4.62
#